data_AF-A0A392MWI8-F1
#
_entry.id   AF-A0A392MWI8-F1
#
_cell.length_a   1.000
_cell.length_b   1.000
_cell.length_c   1.000
_cell.angle_alpha   90.00
_cell.angle_beta   90.00
_cell.angle_gamma   90.00
#
_symmetry.space_group_name_H-M   'P 1'
#
loop_
_entity.id
_entity.type
_entity.pdbx_description
1 polymer ?
#
loop_
_entity_poly.entity_id
_entity_poly.type
_entity_poly.pdbx_seq_one_letter_code
_entity_poly.pdbx_strand_id
1 'polypeptide(L)'
;MVEYVKEHCCSSALPLNLTELLSTITNDIICRVTFGKRYREGRGMKLQEVLLEFEELLGTVCIGDYIPWLDWLGKVNGVYSRAEKCAKYLDEFLEQVIEEHISHRLRNDTVDNEEQSDLVDVLLSVQKTDAIDFPIDRTSVKAVILVSYYADNVDPR
;
A
#
# COMPACT_ATOMS: atom_id res chain seq x y z
N MET A 1 21.17 1.93 -10.05
CA MET A 1 20.50 1.08 -11.05
C MET A 1 21.40 0.86 -12.27
N VAL A 2 21.84 1.93 -12.95
CA VAL A 2 22.75 1.83 -14.11
C VAL A 2 24.03 1.07 -13.77
N GLU A 3 24.62 1.32 -12.59
CA GLU A 3 25.81 0.59 -12.14
C GLU A 3 25.53 -0.89 -11.85
N TYR A 4 24.40 -1.22 -11.21
CA TYR A 4 23.98 -2.60 -10.96
C TYR A 4 23.73 -3.39 -12.26
N VAL A 5 23.05 -2.79 -13.23
CA VAL A 5 22.82 -3.39 -14.56
C VAL A 5 24.14 -3.55 -15.30
N LYS A 6 25.00 -2.53 -15.29
CA LYS A 6 26.32 -2.56 -15.92
C LYS A 6 27.21 -3.64 -15.30
N GLU A 7 27.21 -3.75 -13.98
CA GLU A 7 27.97 -4.76 -13.25
C GLU A 7 27.47 -6.17 -13.57
N HIS A 8 26.15 -6.42 -13.52
CA HIS A 8 25.58 -7.71 -13.90
C HIS A 8 25.87 -8.11 -15.34
N CYS A 9 25.77 -7.17 -16.30
CA CYS A 9 26.14 -7.43 -17.70
C CYS A 9 27.63 -7.68 -17.91
N CYS A 10 28.51 -7.11 -17.07
CA CYS A 10 29.96 -7.27 -17.18
C CYS A 10 30.51 -8.47 -16.41
N SER A 11 29.80 -8.97 -15.39
CA SER A 11 30.29 -10.02 -14.47
C SER A 11 29.53 -11.35 -14.54
N SER A 12 28.33 -11.38 -15.15
CA SER A 12 27.49 -12.56 -15.26
C SER A 12 26.87 -12.70 -16.66
N ALA A 13 26.90 -13.90 -17.23
CA ALA A 13 26.22 -14.21 -18.49
C ALA A 13 24.75 -14.64 -18.29
N LEU A 14 24.23 -14.56 -17.05
CA LEU A 14 22.85 -14.96 -16.75
C LEU A 14 21.85 -13.88 -17.21
N PRO A 15 20.71 -14.28 -17.79
CA PRO A 15 19.67 -13.35 -18.19
C PRO A 15 19.11 -12.61 -16.96
N LEU A 16 19.04 -11.29 -17.06
CA LEU A 16 18.50 -10.43 -16.01
C LEU A 16 17.02 -10.18 -16.26
N ASN A 17 16.18 -10.43 -15.25
CA ASN A 17 14.75 -10.15 -15.31
C ASN A 17 14.49 -8.65 -15.07
N LEU A 18 14.38 -7.88 -16.15
CA LEU A 18 14.14 -6.44 -16.09
C LEU A 18 12.76 -6.12 -15.51
N THR A 19 11.76 -6.97 -15.72
CA THR A 19 10.42 -6.76 -15.16
C THR A 19 10.47 -6.75 -13.64
N GLU A 20 11.07 -7.77 -13.04
CA GLU A 20 11.21 -7.87 -11.58
C GLU A 20 12.02 -6.71 -11.00
N LEU A 21 13.12 -6.33 -11.67
CA LEU A 21 13.95 -5.20 -11.26
C LEU A 21 13.18 -3.87 -11.29
N LEU A 22 12.48 -3.59 -12.38
CA LEU A 22 11.71 -2.35 -12.54
C LEU A 22 10.50 -2.31 -11.61
N SER A 23 9.78 -3.42 -11.44
CA SER A 23 8.67 -3.53 -10.49
C SER A 23 9.14 -3.27 -9.06
N THR A 24 10.29 -3.81 -8.66
CA THR A 24 10.87 -3.57 -7.32
C THR A 24 11.20 -2.08 -7.12
N ILE A 25 11.77 -1.44 -8.13
CA ILE A 25 12.17 -0.02 -8.05
C ILE A 25 10.95 0.88 -8.05
N THR A 26 9.94 0.56 -8.87
CA THR A 26 8.67 1.29 -8.91
C THR A 26 7.99 1.21 -7.55
N ASN A 27 7.85 0.01 -6.99
CA ASN A 27 7.30 -0.16 -5.64
C ASN A 27 8.09 0.60 -4.57
N ASP A 28 9.43 0.61 -4.64
CA ASP A 28 10.28 1.40 -3.73
C ASP A 28 10.04 2.91 -3.82
N ILE A 29 9.79 3.43 -5.02
CA ILE A 29 9.46 4.85 -5.23
C ILE A 29 8.09 5.14 -4.64
N ILE A 30 7.09 4.34 -4.98
CA ILE A 30 5.72 4.51 -4.49
C ILE A 30 5.70 4.42 -2.96
N CYS A 31 6.33 3.41 -2.37
CA CYS A 31 6.40 3.28 -0.91
C CYS A 31 7.04 4.51 -0.25
N ARG A 32 8.05 5.13 -0.87
CA ARG A 32 8.66 6.37 -0.34
C ARG A 32 7.73 7.56 -0.42
N VAL A 33 7.02 7.73 -1.53
CA VAL A 33 6.10 8.85 -1.73
C VAL A 33 4.85 8.70 -0.85
N THR A 34 4.36 7.47 -0.70
CA THR A 34 3.15 7.17 0.06
C THR A 34 3.41 7.03 1.56
N PHE A 35 4.45 6.28 1.97
CA PHE A 35 4.68 5.88 3.37
C PHE A 35 5.97 6.46 3.97
N GLY A 36 6.68 7.33 3.26
CA GLY A 36 7.95 7.92 3.72
C GLY A 36 9.17 7.00 3.70
N LYS A 37 9.00 5.71 3.39
CA LYS A 37 10.10 4.72 3.40
C LYS A 37 9.86 3.51 2.50
N ARG A 38 10.93 2.74 2.26
CA ARG A 38 10.87 1.51 1.44
C ARG A 38 10.46 0.29 2.28
N TYR A 39 9.75 -0.64 1.65
CA TYR A 39 9.39 -1.93 2.21
C TYR A 39 9.86 -3.05 1.27
N ARG A 40 11.05 -3.59 1.49
CA ARG A 40 11.68 -4.60 0.61
C ARG A 40 11.57 -6.04 1.10
N GLU A 41 11.56 -6.25 2.41
CA GLU A 41 11.63 -7.58 3.02
C GLU A 41 10.56 -7.75 4.11
N GLY A 42 10.19 -9.00 4.39
CA GLY A 42 9.19 -9.33 5.41
C GLY A 42 7.84 -8.69 5.11
N ARG A 43 7.54 -7.56 5.78
CA ARG A 43 6.28 -6.83 5.63
C ARG A 43 6.03 -6.33 4.21
N GLY A 44 7.07 -5.92 3.47
CA GLY A 44 6.91 -5.45 2.09
C GLY A 44 6.45 -6.55 1.13
N MET A 45 7.09 -7.72 1.22
CA MET A 45 6.68 -8.89 0.43
C MET A 45 5.27 -9.33 0.79
N LYS A 46 4.93 -9.32 2.10
CA LYS A 46 3.59 -9.70 2.54
C LYS A 46 2.52 -8.70 2.11
N LEU A 47 2.83 -7.40 2.12
CA LEU A 47 1.94 -6.36 1.60
C LEU A 47 1.64 -6.58 0.11
N GLN A 48 2.66 -6.87 -0.70
CA GLN A 48 2.48 -7.17 -2.13
C GLN A 48 1.62 -8.42 -2.34
N GLU A 49 1.86 -9.49 -1.58
CA GLU A 49 1.04 -10.71 -1.64
C GLU A 49 -0.43 -10.42 -1.30
N VAL A 50 -0.67 -9.64 -0.24
CA VAL A 50 -2.02 -9.27 0.19
C VAL A 50 -2.69 -8.32 -0.80
N LEU A 51 -1.94 -7.45 -1.49
CA LEU A 51 -2.48 -6.61 -2.55
C LEU A 51 -2.88 -7.41 -3.80
N LEU A 52 -2.12 -8.41 -4.19
CA LEU A 52 -2.51 -9.29 -5.29
C LEU A 52 -3.79 -10.06 -4.95
N GLU A 53 -3.90 -10.55 -3.72
CA GLU A 53 -5.14 -11.15 -3.19
C GLU A 53 -6.29 -10.14 -3.18
N PHE A 54 -6.04 -8.89 -2.79
CA PHE A 54 -7.03 -7.81 -2.83
C PHE A 54 -7.55 -7.56 -4.24
N GLU A 55 -6.66 -7.48 -5.23
CA GLU A 55 -7.00 -7.32 -6.64
C GLU A 55 -7.83 -8.49 -7.17
N GLU A 56 -7.44 -9.73 -6.85
CA GLU A 56 -8.20 -10.93 -7.23
C GLU A 56 -9.62 -10.90 -6.63
N LEU A 57 -9.74 -10.50 -5.37
CA LEU A 57 -11.03 -10.40 -4.67
C LEU A 57 -11.92 -9.31 -5.27
N LEU A 58 -11.36 -8.16 -5.66
CA LEU A 58 -12.11 -7.10 -6.36
C LEU A 58 -12.64 -7.56 -7.73
N GLY A 59 -11.90 -8.44 -8.41
CA GLY A 59 -12.32 -9.05 -9.68
C GLY A 59 -13.26 -10.25 -9.54
N THR A 60 -13.44 -10.77 -8.32
CA THR A 60 -14.23 -11.98 -8.09
C THR A 60 -15.73 -11.70 -8.18
N VAL A 61 -16.45 -12.48 -9.00
CA VAL A 61 -17.91 -12.39 -9.11
C VAL A 61 -18.55 -13.04 -7.89
N CYS A 62 -19.11 -12.24 -6.98
CA CYS A 62 -19.98 -12.71 -5.92
C CYS A 62 -21.40 -12.92 -6.45
N ILE A 63 -21.80 -14.19 -6.66
CA ILE A 63 -23.14 -14.56 -7.15
C ILE A 63 -24.24 -14.00 -6.23
N GLY A 64 -23.96 -13.86 -4.93
CA GLY A 64 -24.85 -13.23 -3.94
C GLY A 64 -25.25 -11.80 -4.29
N ASP A 65 -24.38 -11.03 -4.94
CA ASP A 65 -24.64 -9.64 -5.32
C ASP A 65 -25.67 -9.53 -6.44
N TYR A 66 -25.78 -10.57 -7.29
CA TYR A 66 -26.73 -10.65 -8.39
C TYR A 66 -27.99 -11.43 -8.02
N ILE A 67 -27.86 -12.46 -7.20
CA ILE A 67 -28.93 -13.37 -6.77
C ILE A 67 -28.84 -13.50 -5.24
N PRO A 68 -29.52 -12.62 -4.47
CA PRO A 68 -29.34 -12.52 -3.02
C PRO A 68 -29.57 -13.82 -2.24
N TRP A 69 -30.47 -14.70 -2.70
CA TRP A 69 -30.69 -15.99 -2.01
C TRP A 69 -29.53 -16.99 -2.20
N LEU A 70 -28.58 -16.73 -3.11
CA LEU A 70 -27.37 -17.52 -3.34
C LEU A 70 -26.14 -16.95 -2.62
N ASP A 71 -26.29 -15.94 -1.77
CA ASP A 71 -25.19 -15.32 -1.01
C ASP A 71 -24.35 -16.32 -0.20
N TRP A 72 -24.98 -17.38 0.29
CA TRP A 72 -24.29 -18.45 1.02
C TRP A 72 -23.18 -19.14 0.20
N LEU A 73 -23.22 -19.08 -1.14
CA LEU A 73 -22.14 -19.59 -2.00
C LEU A 73 -20.82 -18.86 -1.74
N GLY A 74 -20.87 -17.57 -1.41
CA GLY A 74 -19.70 -16.77 -1.02
C GLY A 74 -19.05 -17.23 0.31
N LYS A 75 -19.83 -17.89 1.17
CA LYS A 75 -19.33 -18.51 2.40
C LYS A 75 -18.70 -19.87 2.12
N VAL A 76 -19.29 -20.64 1.22
CA VAL A 76 -18.82 -21.99 0.86
C VAL A 76 -17.57 -21.95 -0.02
N ASN A 77 -17.48 -21.01 -0.97
CA ASN A 77 -16.29 -20.81 -1.79
C ASN A 77 -15.15 -20.09 -1.04
N GLY A 78 -15.41 -19.61 0.18
CA GLY A 78 -14.43 -18.98 1.05
C GLY A 78 -14.09 -17.52 0.73
N VAL A 79 -14.75 -16.89 -0.25
CA VAL A 79 -14.45 -15.51 -0.70
C VAL A 79 -14.58 -14.52 0.45
N TYR A 80 -15.62 -14.63 1.28
CA TYR A 80 -15.78 -13.72 2.43
C TYR A 80 -14.64 -13.84 3.46
N SER A 81 -14.16 -15.07 3.72
CA SER A 81 -13.06 -15.26 4.67
C SER A 81 -11.73 -14.74 4.12
N ARG A 82 -11.51 -14.88 2.80
CA ARG A 82 -10.35 -14.30 2.10
C ARG A 82 -10.37 -12.77 2.18
N ALA A 83 -11.51 -12.17 1.87
CA ALA A 83 -11.72 -10.72 1.95
C ALA A 83 -11.51 -10.18 3.37
N GLU A 84 -12.07 -10.85 4.39
CA GLU A 84 -11.88 -10.45 5.79
C GLU A 84 -10.40 -10.51 6.21
N LYS A 85 -9.66 -11.56 5.83
CA LYS A 85 -8.23 -11.68 6.13
C LYS A 85 -7.40 -10.60 5.42
N CYS A 86 -7.71 -10.34 4.16
CA CYS A 86 -7.06 -9.29 3.37
C CYS A 86 -7.30 -7.91 3.99
N ALA A 87 -8.57 -7.57 4.25
CA ALA A 87 -8.98 -6.31 4.87
C ALA A 87 -8.32 -6.11 6.24
N LYS A 88 -8.30 -7.15 7.08
CA LYS A 88 -7.66 -7.10 8.40
C LYS A 88 -6.16 -6.82 8.30
N TYR A 89 -5.45 -7.49 7.40
CA TYR A 89 -4.02 -7.27 7.23
C TYR A 89 -3.72 -5.84 6.75
N LEU A 90 -4.46 -5.35 5.75
CA LEU A 90 -4.29 -3.98 5.24
C LEU A 90 -4.61 -2.95 6.32
N ASP A 91 -5.66 -3.17 7.11
CA ASP A 91 -6.03 -2.30 8.24
C ASP A 91 -4.90 -2.22 9.27
N GLU A 92 -4.40 -3.37 9.74
CA GLU A 92 -3.29 -3.44 10.71
C GLU A 92 -2.01 -2.80 10.17
N PHE A 93 -1.69 -3.04 8.89
CA PHE A 93 -0.53 -2.46 8.24
C PHE A 93 -0.61 -0.92 8.18
N LEU A 94 -1.74 -0.38 7.70
CA LEU A 94 -1.94 1.06 7.56
C LEU A 94 -2.04 1.75 8.92
N GLU A 95 -2.64 1.10 9.90
CA GLU A 95 -2.69 1.57 11.28
C GLU A 95 -1.28 1.72 11.86
N GLN A 96 -0.41 0.73 11.63
CA GLN A 96 0.98 0.82 12.03
C GLN A 96 1.73 1.95 11.32
N VAL A 97 1.52 2.12 10.00
CA VAL A 97 2.12 3.23 9.24
C VAL A 97 1.73 4.57 9.85
N ILE A 98 0.45 4.78 10.12
CA ILE A 98 -0.05 6.03 10.72
C ILE A 98 0.58 6.26 12.09
N GLU A 99 0.61 5.24 12.95
CA GLU A 99 1.16 5.36 14.30
C GLU A 99 2.66 5.68 14.30
N GLU A 100 3.42 5.09 13.37
CA GLU A 100 4.82 5.40 13.16
C GLU A 100 5.02 6.89 12.82
N HIS A 101 4.20 7.47 11.94
CA HIS A 101 4.28 8.90 11.58
C HIS A 101 3.85 9.82 12.72
N ILE A 102 2.79 9.49 13.46
CA ILE A 102 2.37 10.24 14.66
C ILE A 102 3.50 10.26 15.70
N SER A 103 4.09 9.09 15.97
CA SER A 103 5.18 8.96 16.94
C SER A 103 6.43 9.73 16.52
N HIS A 104 6.73 9.80 15.22
CA HIS A 104 7.85 10.55 14.67
C HIS A 104 7.64 12.07 14.83
N ARG A 105 6.45 12.57 14.49
CA ARG A 105 6.08 13.99 14.66
C ARG A 105 6.17 14.46 16.10
N LEU A 106 5.69 13.66 17.05
CA LEU A 106 5.77 13.99 18.48
C LEU A 106 7.21 14.11 19.01
N ARG A 107 8.16 13.41 18.39
CA ARG A 107 9.58 13.44 18.79
C ARG A 107 10.36 14.60 18.16
N ASN A 108 9.91 15.09 17.00
CA ASN A 108 10.64 16.08 16.18
C ASN A 108 10.06 17.51 16.25
N ASP A 109 9.17 17.79 17.20
CA ASP A 109 8.43 19.06 17.39
C ASP A 109 9.31 20.31 17.68
N THR A 110 10.64 20.23 17.49
CA THR A 110 11.60 21.31 17.79
C THR A 110 12.43 21.80 16.60
N VAL A 111 12.29 21.22 15.41
CA VAL A 111 13.04 21.70 14.24
C VAL A 111 12.08 21.89 13.08
N ASP A 112 12.02 23.15 12.64
CA ASP A 112 11.45 23.66 11.39
C ASP A 112 12.21 23.04 10.20
N ASN A 113 12.22 21.71 10.13
CA ASN A 113 12.78 20.98 9.02
C ASN A 113 11.70 20.97 7.95
N GLU A 114 12.05 21.54 6.79
CA GLU A 114 11.52 21.15 5.49
C GLU A 114 11.83 19.65 5.23
N GLU A 115 11.45 18.78 6.17
CA GLU A 115 11.51 17.34 6.01
C GLU A 115 10.53 16.97 4.91
N GLN A 116 10.97 16.05 4.07
CA GLN A 116 10.29 15.65 2.85
C GLN A 116 8.95 14.99 3.19
N SER A 117 7.90 15.80 3.33
CA SER A 117 6.55 15.35 3.66
C SER A 117 6.10 14.31 2.65
N ASP A 118 5.73 13.13 3.14
CA ASP A 118 5.04 12.12 2.36
C ASP A 118 3.52 12.30 2.43
N LEU A 119 2.78 11.42 1.73
CA LEU A 119 1.33 11.47 1.71
C LEU A 119 0.70 11.30 3.11
N VAL A 120 1.22 10.40 3.95
CA VAL A 120 0.69 10.16 5.30
C VAL A 120 0.84 11.43 6.13
N ASP A 121 1.99 12.09 6.01
CA ASP A 121 2.24 13.36 6.65
C ASP A 121 1.24 14.45 6.22
N VAL A 122 0.99 14.59 4.92
CA VAL A 122 0.02 15.57 4.42
C VAL A 122 -1.38 15.28 4.98
N LEU A 123 -1.83 14.02 4.94
CA LEU A 123 -3.15 13.63 5.41
C LEU A 123 -3.34 13.87 6.92
N LEU A 124 -2.32 13.56 7.73
CA LEU A 124 -2.36 13.83 9.18
C LEU A 124 -2.39 15.33 9.49
N SER A 125 -1.70 16.16 8.70
CA SER A 125 -1.75 17.61 8.84
C SER A 125 -3.14 18.17 8.48
N VAL A 126 -3.74 17.69 7.39
CA VAL A 126 -5.11 18.05 7.00
C VAL A 126 -6.13 17.67 8.07
N GLN A 127 -6.00 16.46 8.65
CA GLN A 127 -6.85 15.99 9.75
C GLN A 127 -6.74 16.89 11.00
N LYS A 128 -5.55 17.43 11.30
CA LYS A 128 -5.34 18.30 12.48
C LYS A 128 -5.85 19.72 12.29
N THR A 129 -5.77 20.26 11.06
CA THR A 129 -6.09 21.66 10.78
C THR A 129 -7.59 21.89 10.53
N ASP A 130 -8.42 20.84 10.48
CA ASP A 130 -9.82 20.90 10.00
C ASP A 130 -9.91 21.72 8.70
N ALA A 131 -8.92 21.54 7.81
CA ALA A 131 -8.74 22.36 6.62
C ALA A 131 -9.83 22.12 5.55
N ILE A 132 -10.73 21.17 5.80
CA ILE A 132 -11.79 20.73 4.89
C ILE A 132 -13.10 20.73 5.68
N ASP A 133 -14.20 21.11 5.04
CA ASP A 133 -15.54 21.23 5.64
C ASP A 133 -16.15 19.94 6.20
N PHE A 134 -15.44 18.80 6.07
CA PHE A 134 -15.83 17.50 6.61
C PHE A 134 -14.69 16.89 7.43
N PRO A 135 -14.98 16.33 8.62
CA PRO A 135 -13.96 15.71 9.47
C PRO A 135 -13.36 14.47 8.79
N ILE A 136 -12.07 14.54 8.44
CA ILE A 136 -11.34 13.36 7.98
C ILE A 136 -11.01 12.49 9.19
N ASP A 137 -11.71 11.36 9.31
CA ASP A 137 -11.44 10.37 10.34
C ASP A 137 -10.29 9.42 9.94
N ARG A 138 -9.83 8.62 10.90
CA ARG A 138 -8.70 7.70 10.69
C ARG A 138 -9.00 6.64 9.61
N THR A 139 -10.26 6.24 9.48
CA THR A 139 -10.71 5.32 8.43
C THR A 139 -10.53 5.94 7.05
N SER A 140 -10.92 7.19 6.89
CA SER A 140 -10.75 7.95 5.65
C SER A 140 -9.28 8.13 5.28
N VAL A 141 -8.41 8.42 6.26
CA VAL A 141 -6.95 8.49 6.05
C VAL A 141 -6.41 7.15 5.52
N LYS A 142 -6.74 6.04 6.18
CA LYS A 142 -6.32 4.70 5.73
C LYS A 142 -6.81 4.38 4.32
N ALA A 143 -8.06 4.71 4.01
CA ALA A 143 -8.64 4.48 2.70
C ALA A 143 -7.90 5.27 1.60
N VAL A 144 -7.62 6.56 1.82
CA VAL A 144 -6.88 7.39 0.84
C VAL A 144 -5.46 6.87 0.64
N ILE A 145 -4.76 6.50 1.72
CA ILE A 145 -3.42 5.91 1.61
C ILE A 145 -3.46 4.62 0.77
N LEU A 146 -4.41 3.73 1.03
CA LEU A 146 -4.55 2.47 0.30
C LEU A 146 -4.85 2.71 -1.18
N VAL A 147 -5.79 3.61 -1.49
CA VAL A 147 -6.15 3.95 -2.88
C VAL A 147 -4.96 4.54 -3.62
N SER A 148 -4.22 5.47 -3.02
CA SER A 148 -3.02 6.06 -3.64
C SER A 148 -1.95 5.00 -3.89
N TYR A 149 -1.65 4.16 -2.89
CA TYR A 149 -0.65 3.09 -3.02
C TYR A 149 -1.04 2.07 -4.10
N TYR A 150 -2.31 1.69 -4.16
CA TYR A 150 -2.84 0.74 -5.14
C TYR A 150 -2.83 1.33 -6.55
N ALA A 151 -3.34 2.56 -6.73
CA ALA A 151 -3.39 3.22 -8.03
C ALA A 151 -2.00 3.37 -8.68
N ASP A 152 -0.99 3.67 -7.87
CA ASP A 152 0.38 3.82 -8.37
C ASP A 152 1.07 2.47 -8.66
N ASN A 153 0.70 1.38 -7.96
CA ASN A 153 1.29 0.05 -8.19
C ASN A 153 0.61 -0.76 -9.31
N VAL A 154 -0.66 -0.48 -9.60
CA VAL A 154 -1.52 -1.30 -10.49
C VAL A 154 -1.73 -0.63 -11.84
N ASP A 155 -0.76 0.17 -12.33
CA ASP A 155 -0.74 0.62 -13.73
C ASP A 155 0.26 -0.20 -14.57
N PRO A 156 -0.16 -1.34 -15.16
CA PRO A 156 0.48 -1.91 -16.32
C PRO A 156 -0.29 -1.47 -17.57
N ARG A 157 0.09 -0.33 -18.16
CA ARG A 157 -0.23 -0.11 -19.59
C ARG A 157 0.60 -1.01 -20.48
#